data_AF-A0AAD4MEA0-F1
#
_entry.id   AF-A0AAD4MEA0-F1
#
_cell.length_a   1.000
_cell.length_b   1.000
_cell.length_c   1.000
_cell.angle_alpha   90.00
_cell.angle_beta   90.00
_cell.angle_gamma   90.00
#
_symmetry.space_group_name_H-M   'P 1'
#
loop_
_entity.id
_entity.type
_entity.pdbx_description
1 polymer ?
#
loop_
_entity_poly.entity_id
_entity_poly.type
_entity_poly.pdbx_seq_one_letter_code
_entity_poly.pdbx_strand_id
1 'polypeptide(L)'
;MIISPLRLRLDGDALVSNWRTLAAMSGGAACGAAVKANGYGLGAREVVQRLAGAGCRDFFVATWREAAGLADLGVSVSVLHGLREEDLPVAVGAATIRPVLNTVQQVQRWRDAGGRRAT
;
A
#
# COMPACT_ATOMS: atom_id res chain seq x y z
N MET A 1 8.50 17.13 -28.13
CA MET A 1 8.65 16.22 -26.98
C MET A 1 10.14 16.05 -26.73
N ILE A 2 10.68 16.58 -25.64
CA ILE A 2 12.09 16.38 -25.28
C ILE A 2 12.20 14.97 -24.71
N ILE A 3 12.94 14.10 -25.38
CA ILE A 3 13.20 12.74 -24.91
C ILE A 3 14.27 12.84 -23.84
N SER A 4 13.96 12.42 -22.60
CA SER A 4 14.98 12.32 -21.55
C SER A 4 16.06 11.31 -22.00
N PRO A 5 17.35 11.69 -21.99
CA PRO A 5 18.42 10.76 -22.36
C PRO A 5 18.53 9.60 -21.36
N LEU A 6 18.15 9.82 -20.10
CA LEU A 6 18.12 8.82 -19.04
C LEU A 6 16.68 8.30 -18.84
N ARG A 7 16.52 6.98 -18.87
CA ARG A 7 15.22 6.32 -18.71
C ARG A 7 15.35 4.99 -17.99
N LEU A 8 14.35 4.70 -17.15
CA LEU A 8 14.14 3.38 -16.57
C LEU A 8 13.13 2.64 -17.44
N ARG A 9 13.45 1.40 -17.85
CA ARG A 9 12.50 0.52 -18.54
C ARG A 9 11.95 -0.47 -17.53
N LEU A 10 10.62 -0.49 -17.42
CA LEU A 10 9.92 -1.38 -16.53
C LEU A 10 9.27 -2.49 -17.34
N ASP A 11 9.48 -3.72 -16.90
CA ASP A 11 8.79 -4.88 -17.44
C ASP A 11 7.62 -5.22 -16.51
N GLY A 12 6.41 -4.88 -16.97
CA GLY A 12 5.18 -5.13 -16.23
C GLY A 12 4.81 -6.61 -16.16
N ASP A 13 5.18 -7.40 -17.17
CA ASP A 13 4.90 -8.83 -17.20
C ASP A 13 5.81 -9.57 -16.21
N ALA A 14 7.08 -9.15 -16.13
CA ALA A 14 8.00 -9.64 -15.11
C ALA A 14 7.50 -9.31 -13.69
N LEU A 15 7.00 -8.10 -13.44
CA LEU A 15 6.42 -7.70 -12.15
C LEU A 15 5.24 -8.61 -11.76
N VAL A 16 4.31 -8.84 -12.69
CA VAL A 16 3.13 -9.70 -12.46
C VAL A 16 3.54 -11.16 -12.25
N SER A 17 4.48 -11.67 -13.05
CA SER A 17 5.00 -13.04 -12.95
C SER A 17 5.66 -13.30 -11.59
N ASN A 18 6.48 -12.36 -11.12
CA ASN A 18 7.13 -12.43 -9.81
C ASN A 18 6.08 -12.48 -8.68
N TRP A 19 5.09 -11.60 -8.72
CA TRP A 19 4.04 -11.59 -7.70
C TRP A 19 3.21 -12.89 -7.71
N ARG A 20 2.83 -13.41 -8.88
CA ARG A 20 2.10 -14.69 -8.99
C ARG A 20 2.89 -15.87 -8.44
N THR A 21 4.20 -15.89 -8.67
CA THR A 21 5.09 -16.91 -8.10
C THR A 21 5.07 -16.84 -6.56
N LEU A 22 5.22 -15.65 -5.98
CA LEU A 22 5.16 -15.46 -4.53
C LEU A 22 3.77 -15.78 -3.96
N ALA A 23 2.70 -15.47 -4.68
CA ALA A 23 1.35 -15.80 -4.28
C ALA A 23 1.12 -17.32 -4.25
N ALA A 24 1.61 -18.05 -5.26
CA ALA A 24 1.55 -19.52 -5.26
C ALA A 24 2.36 -20.12 -4.09
N MET A 25 3.53 -19.56 -3.79
CA MET A 25 4.36 -19.97 -2.65
C MET A 25 3.71 -19.67 -1.29
N SER A 26 2.78 -18.72 -1.23
CA SER A 26 2.07 -18.34 0.00
C SER A 26 0.98 -19.35 0.40
N GLY A 27 0.70 -20.37 -0.44
CA GLY A 27 -0.30 -21.40 -0.17
C GLY A 27 -1.69 -20.80 0.01
N GLY A 28 -2.31 -21.04 1.16
CA GLY A 28 -3.63 -20.48 1.49
C GLY A 28 -3.62 -19.05 2.05
N ALA A 29 -2.43 -18.48 2.31
CA ALA A 29 -2.33 -17.13 2.87
C ALA A 29 -2.46 -16.05 1.78
N ALA A 30 -3.01 -14.90 2.14
CA ALA A 30 -3.07 -13.74 1.25
C ALA A 30 -1.66 -13.20 0.96
N CYS A 31 -1.33 -13.01 -0.32
CA CYS A 31 -0.06 -12.43 -0.76
C CYS A 31 -0.24 -10.94 -1.09
N GLY A 32 0.23 -10.07 -0.21
CA GLY A 32 0.23 -8.63 -0.43
C GLY A 32 1.51 -8.09 -1.06
N ALA A 33 1.52 -6.80 -1.40
CA ALA A 33 2.65 -6.14 -2.04
C ALA A 33 3.06 -4.85 -1.31
N ALA A 34 4.33 -4.76 -0.90
CA ALA A 34 4.89 -3.52 -0.40
C ALA A 34 5.26 -2.59 -1.57
N VAL A 35 4.74 -1.37 -1.56
CA VAL A 35 4.91 -0.36 -2.61
C VAL A 35 5.37 0.99 -2.07
N LYS A 36 6.03 0.98 -0.89
CA LYS A 36 6.68 2.14 -0.29
C LYS A 36 7.81 2.71 -1.17
N ALA A 37 8.23 3.94 -0.89
CA ALA A 37 9.21 4.70 -1.64
C ALA A 37 8.86 4.78 -3.14
N ASN A 38 7.61 5.15 -3.45
CA ASN A 38 7.09 5.19 -4.83
C ASN A 38 7.26 3.84 -5.57
N GLY A 39 6.88 2.73 -4.94
CA GLY A 39 7.08 1.39 -5.50
C GLY A 39 8.56 1.09 -5.69
N TYR A 40 9.41 1.45 -4.72
CA TYR A 40 10.88 1.34 -4.81
C TYR A 40 11.45 2.07 -6.04
N GLY A 41 10.89 3.23 -6.39
CA GLY A 41 11.27 4.04 -7.54
C GLY A 41 10.64 3.62 -8.88
N LEU A 42 9.83 2.56 -8.90
CA LEU A 42 9.18 2.06 -10.12
C LEU A 42 7.89 2.81 -10.48
N GLY A 43 7.37 3.67 -9.60
CA GLY A 43 6.06 4.31 -9.77
C GLY A 43 4.96 3.52 -9.08
N ALA A 44 4.62 3.90 -7.84
CA ALA A 44 3.69 3.14 -7.00
C ALA A 44 2.32 2.93 -7.64
N ARG A 45 1.77 3.96 -8.29
CA ARG A 45 0.42 3.88 -8.90
C ARG A 45 0.36 2.82 -9.99
N GLU A 46 1.34 2.80 -10.90
CA GLU A 46 1.39 1.83 -11.99
C GLU A 46 1.64 0.41 -11.47
N VAL A 47 2.54 0.25 -10.49
CA VAL A 47 2.78 -1.03 -9.80
C VAL A 47 1.49 -1.55 -9.17
N VAL A 48 0.79 -0.72 -8.40
CA VAL A 48 -0.47 -1.09 -7.74
C VAL A 48 -1.53 -1.50 -8.74
N GLN A 49 -1.73 -0.74 -9.81
CA GLN A 49 -2.73 -1.06 -10.85
C GLN A 49 -2.43 -2.40 -11.53
N ARG A 50 -1.18 -2.66 -11.91
CA ARG A 50 -0.77 -3.93 -12.54
C ARG A 50 -0.97 -5.11 -11.60
N LEU A 51 -0.52 -5.00 -10.35
CA LEU A 51 -0.66 -6.06 -9.36
C LEU A 51 -2.12 -6.28 -8.95
N ALA A 52 -2.93 -5.22 -8.84
CA ALA A 52 -4.36 -5.32 -8.58
C ALA A 52 -5.10 -6.03 -9.71
N GLY A 53 -4.72 -5.77 -10.97
CA GLY A 53 -5.20 -6.50 -12.14
C GLY A 53 -4.78 -7.97 -12.16
N ALA A 54 -3.60 -8.29 -11.60
CA ALA A 54 -3.14 -9.67 -11.44
C ALA A 54 -3.82 -10.43 -10.30
N GLY A 55 -4.53 -9.74 -9.39
CA GLY A 55 -5.28 -10.33 -8.28
C GLY A 55 -4.81 -9.90 -6.88
N CYS A 56 -3.77 -9.07 -6.76
CA CYS A 56 -3.33 -8.56 -5.47
C CYS A 56 -4.38 -7.64 -4.86
N ARG A 57 -4.69 -7.82 -3.58
CA ARG A 57 -5.70 -7.02 -2.86
C ARG A 57 -5.15 -6.21 -1.71
N ASP A 58 -4.04 -6.62 -1.11
CA ASP A 58 -3.43 -5.97 0.05
C ASP A 58 -2.11 -5.31 -0.31
N PHE A 59 -2.04 -4.00 -0.11
CA PHE A 59 -0.85 -3.19 -0.38
C PHE A 59 -0.31 -2.54 0.88
N PHE A 60 1.00 -2.32 0.93
CA PHE A 60 1.67 -1.74 2.09
C PHE A 60 2.53 -0.54 1.66
N VAL A 61 2.35 0.59 2.33
CA VAL A 61 3.15 1.81 2.13
C VAL A 61 3.81 2.21 3.45
N ALA A 62 4.82 3.06 3.41
CA ALA A 62 5.47 3.53 4.62
C ALA A 62 4.63 4.64 5.28
N THR A 63 4.14 5.59 4.49
CA THR A 63 3.57 6.85 5.00
C THR A 63 2.12 7.10 4.58
N TRP A 64 1.42 7.94 5.34
CA TRP A 64 0.07 8.41 5.00
C TRP A 64 0.03 9.20 3.69
N ARG A 65 1.12 9.91 3.34
CA ARG A 65 1.22 10.63 2.06
C ARG A 65 1.22 9.68 0.87
N GLU A 66 1.95 8.58 0.96
CA GLU A 66 1.93 7.54 -0.06
C GLU A 66 0.54 6.89 -0.16
N ALA A 67 -0.11 6.63 0.98
CA ALA A 67 -1.46 6.08 1.00
C ALA A 67 -2.47 7.02 0.33
N ALA A 68 -2.42 8.32 0.62
CA ALA A 68 -3.25 9.33 -0.02
C ALA A 68 -3.04 9.35 -1.54
N GLY A 69 -1.81 9.17 -2.00
CA GLY A 69 -1.47 9.04 -3.42
C GLY A 69 -1.99 7.78 -4.10
N LEU A 70 -2.63 6.86 -3.38
CA LEU A 70 -3.25 5.62 -3.90
C LEU A 70 -4.75 5.52 -3.57
N ALA A 71 -5.31 6.50 -2.86
CA ALA A 71 -6.65 6.41 -2.27
C ALA A 71 -7.77 6.20 -3.31
N ASP A 72 -7.62 6.81 -4.48
CA ASP A 72 -8.57 6.75 -5.60
C ASP A 72 -8.54 5.41 -6.34
N LEU A 73 -7.55 4.54 -6.08
CA LEU A 73 -7.44 3.23 -6.73
C LEU A 73 -8.36 2.18 -6.09
N GLY A 74 -9.00 2.48 -4.95
CA GLY A 74 -9.96 1.58 -4.30
C GLY A 74 -9.36 0.28 -3.75
N VAL A 75 -8.04 0.19 -3.64
CA VAL A 75 -7.33 -0.97 -3.09
C VAL A 75 -7.15 -0.85 -1.57
N SER A 76 -6.96 -1.99 -0.91
CA SER A 76 -6.66 -2.04 0.52
C SER A 76 -5.19 -1.66 0.76
N VAL A 77 -4.96 -0.63 1.58
CA VAL A 77 -3.62 -0.09 1.86
C VAL A 77 -3.36 -0.03 3.36
N SER A 78 -2.26 -0.63 3.81
CA SER A 78 -1.77 -0.58 5.19
C SER A 78 -0.57 0.37 5.31
N VAL A 79 -0.60 1.29 6.28
CA VAL A 79 0.45 2.30 6.52
C VAL A 79 1.40 1.86 7.63
N LEU A 80 2.64 1.50 7.26
CA LEU A 80 3.61 0.83 8.14
C LEU A 80 4.18 1.72 9.26
N HIS A 81 4.33 3.03 9.06
CA HIS A 81 4.85 3.93 10.11
C HIS A 81 3.85 4.13 11.27
N GLY A 82 2.62 3.64 11.12
CA GLY A 82 1.58 3.68 12.12
C GLY A 82 0.84 5.01 12.21
N LEU A 83 0.21 5.24 13.36
CA LEU A 83 -0.84 6.25 13.50
C LEU A 83 -0.45 7.31 14.53
N ARG A 84 -0.15 8.52 14.06
CA ARG A 84 0.01 9.69 14.94
C ARG A 84 -1.34 10.39 15.14
N GLU A 85 -1.38 11.33 16.07
CA GLU A 85 -2.61 12.05 16.39
C GLU A 85 -3.09 12.90 15.20
N GLU A 86 -2.16 13.53 14.49
CA GLU A 86 -2.45 14.32 13.29
C GLU A 86 -2.98 13.48 12.12
N ASP A 87 -2.71 12.17 12.11
CA ASP A 87 -3.14 11.27 11.03
C ASP A 87 -4.59 10.76 11.26
N LEU A 88 -5.15 10.92 12.46
CA LEU A 88 -6.45 10.38 12.86
C LEU A 88 -7.62 10.77 11.94
N PRO A 89 -7.82 12.06 11.58
CA PRO A 89 -8.98 12.44 10.76
C PRO A 89 -8.97 11.75 9.40
N VAL A 90 -7.79 11.62 8.80
CA VAL A 90 -7.61 10.92 7.51
C VAL A 90 -7.82 9.43 7.67
N ALA A 91 -7.25 8.83 8.72
CA ALA A 91 -7.33 7.40 8.99
C ALA A 91 -8.77 6.92 9.22
N VAL A 92 -9.56 7.65 10.02
CA VAL A 92 -10.95 7.29 10.34
C VAL A 92 -11.88 7.47 9.14
N GLY A 93 -11.67 8.53 8.35
CA GLY A 93 -12.46 8.81 7.15
C GLY A 93 -12.19 7.88 5.97
N ALA A 94 -11.06 7.17 5.96
CA ALA A 94 -10.69 6.30 4.86
C ALA A 94 -11.48 4.97 4.88
N ALA A 95 -11.98 4.56 3.72
CA ALA A 95 -12.68 3.28 3.57
C ALA A 95 -11.72 2.08 3.42
N THR A 96 -10.61 2.26 2.69
CA THR A 96 -9.69 1.17 2.32
C THR A 96 -8.26 1.35 2.84
N ILE A 97 -7.95 2.48 3.46
CA ILE A 97 -6.64 2.76 4.05
C ILE A 97 -6.73 2.51 5.55
N ARG A 98 -5.76 1.77 6.11
CA ARG A 98 -5.70 1.46 7.53
C ARG A 98 -4.30 1.66 8.11
N PRO A 99 -4.19 2.03 9.40
CA PRO A 99 -2.91 2.06 10.08
C PRO A 99 -2.38 0.65 10.36
N VAL A 100 -1.06 0.52 10.45
CA VAL A 100 -0.39 -0.59 11.15
C VAL A 100 -0.06 -0.11 12.55
N LEU A 101 -0.62 -0.71 13.59
CA LEU A 101 -0.52 -0.19 14.96
C LEU A 101 0.71 -0.79 15.65
N ASN A 102 1.76 0.02 15.78
CA ASN A 102 3.08 -0.42 16.23
C ASN A 102 3.25 -0.38 17.77
N THR A 103 2.35 0.31 18.49
CA THR A 103 2.42 0.43 19.95
C THR A 103 1.04 0.36 20.60
N VAL A 104 1.00 0.01 21.89
CA VAL A 104 -0.24 -0.02 22.68
C VAL A 104 -0.91 1.36 22.72
N GLN A 105 -0.14 2.44 22.75
CA GLN A 105 -0.66 3.81 22.70
C GLN A 105 -1.36 4.10 21.38
N GLN A 106 -0.84 3.58 20.25
CA GLN A 106 -1.52 3.69 18.96
C GLN A 106 -2.80 2.86 18.94
N VAL A 107 -2.81 1.67 19.56
CA VAL A 107 -4.03 0.85 19.72
C VAL A 107 -5.09 1.59 20.52
N GLN A 108 -4.72 2.18 21.66
CA GLN A 108 -5.64 2.96 22.48
C GLN A 108 -6.21 4.14 21.69
N ARG A 109 -5.35 4.94 21.06
CA ARG A 109 -5.73 6.08 20.23
C ARG A 109 -6.70 5.68 19.11
N TRP A 110 -6.43 4.58 18.42
CA TRP A 110 -7.29 4.10 17.33
C TRP A 110 -8.67 3.67 17.83
N ARG A 111 -8.73 2.98 18.99
CA ARG A 111 -10.00 2.60 19.62
C ARG A 111 -10.80 3.82 20.06
N ASP A 112 -10.17 4.79 20.72
CA ASP A 112 -10.83 5.99 21.22
C ASP A 112 -11.41 6.85 20.09
N ALA A 113 -10.76 6.86 18.93
CA ALA A 113 -11.22 7.55 17.74
C ALA A 113 -12.32 6.81 16.95
N GLY A 114 -12.82 5.66 17.44
CA GLY A 114 -13.83 4.85 16.73
C GLY A 114 -13.30 4.14 15.50
N GLY A 115 -12.00 3.86 15.47
CA GLY A 115 -11.32 3.18 14.38
C GLY A 115 -11.87 1.78 14.11
N ARG A 116 -12.08 1.44 12.83
CA ARG A 116 -12.70 0.17 12.41
C ARG A 116 -11.69 -0.96 12.24
N ARG A 117 -10.88 -0.91 11.17
CA ARG A 117 -9.91 -1.96 10.81
C ARG A 117 -8.50 -1.39 10.91
N ALA A 118 -7.59 -2.14 11.52
CA ALA A 118 -6.16 -1.88 11.57
C ALA A 118 -5.39 -3.15 11.20
N THR A 119 -4.09 -2.99 10.92
CA THR A 119 -3.13 -4.11 10.84
C THR A 119 -2.27 -4.12 12.09
#